data_AF-A0A2N3AQY3-F1
#
_entry.id   AF-A0A2N3AQY3-F1
#
_cell.length_a   1.000
_cell.length_b   1.000
_cell.length_c   1.000
_cell.angle_alpha   90.00
_cell.angle_beta   90.00
_cell.angle_gamma   90.00
#
_symmetry.space_group_name_H-M   'P 1'
#
loop_
_entity.id
_entity.type
_entity.pdbx_description
1 polymer ?
#
loop_
_entity_poly.entity_id
_entity_poly.type
_entity_poly.pdbx_seq_one_letter_code
_entity_poly.pdbx_strand_id
1 'polypeptide(L)' 'IALDAGHVCQNLYLACEAIGAGTCAIAAYDQEFLDSILGIDGVEEFTIYMAPVGKVQ' A
#
# COMPACT_ATOMS: atom_id res chain seq x y z
N ILE A 1 3.00 -3.79 13.71
CA ILE A 1 2.68 -2.84 12.61
C ILE A 1 3.32 -3.22 11.28
N ALA A 2 4.64 -3.17 11.09
CA ALA A 2 5.25 -3.38 9.78
C ALA A 2 5.09 -4.83 9.26
N LEU A 3 5.23 -5.83 10.15
CA LEU A 3 4.99 -7.23 9.80
C LEU A 3 3.51 -7.48 9.44
N ASP A 4 2.59 -6.92 10.20
CA ASP A 4 1.14 -7.05 9.93
C ASP A 4 0.78 -6.37 8.59
N ALA A 5 1.32 -5.18 8.34
CA ALA A 5 1.12 -4.46 7.09
C ALA A 5 1.71 -5.23 5.89
N GLY A 6 2.86 -5.89 6.08
CA GLY A 6 3.44 -6.80 5.10
C GLY A 6 2.59 -8.04 4.83
N HIS A 7 2.01 -8.65 5.87
CA HIS A 7 1.07 -9.77 5.73
C HIS A 7 -0.17 -9.35 4.91
N VAL A 8 -0.72 -8.16 5.18
CA VAL A 8 -1.83 -7.59 4.40
C VAL A 8 -1.41 -7.35 2.94
N CYS A 9 -0.20 -6.80 2.71
CA CYS A 9 0.31 -6.58 1.36
C CYS A 9 0.48 -7.89 0.59
N GLN A 10 0.93 -8.95 1.23
CA GLN A 10 1.08 -10.25 0.58
C GLN A 10 -0.28 -10.84 0.18
N ASN A 11 -1.31 -10.66 1.00
CA ASN A 11 -2.67 -11.03 0.61
C ASN A 11 -3.15 -10.21 -0.59
N LEU A 12 -2.81 -8.92 -0.67
CA LEU A 12 -3.10 -8.09 -1.85
C LEU A 12 -2.41 -8.62 -3.11
N TYR A 13 -1.14 -9.02 -3.02
CA TYR A 13 -0.42 -9.66 -4.13
C TYR A 13 -1.14 -10.93 -4.63
N LEU A 14 -1.52 -11.82 -3.71
CA LEU A 14 -2.23 -13.05 -4.05
C LEU A 14 -3.62 -12.78 -4.64
N ALA A 15 -4.33 -11.78 -4.11
CA ALA A 15 -5.64 -11.38 -4.62
C ALA A 15 -5.54 -10.80 -6.04
N CYS A 16 -4.52 -9.98 -6.32
CA CYS A 16 -4.26 -9.45 -7.66
C CYS A 16 -3.96 -10.58 -8.65
N GLU A 17 -3.06 -11.50 -8.28
CA GLU A 17 -2.73 -12.67 -9.10
C GLU A 17 -3.98 -13.49 -9.44
N ALA A 18 -4.84 -13.75 -8.44
CA ALA A 18 -6.06 -14.55 -8.62
C ALA A 18 -7.06 -13.96 -9.62
N ILE A 19 -7.04 -12.63 -9.85
CA ILE A 19 -7.93 -11.94 -10.78
C ILE A 19 -7.23 -11.49 -12.08
N GLY A 20 -5.97 -11.88 -12.30
CA GLY A 20 -5.18 -11.44 -13.45
C GLY A 20 -4.79 -9.95 -13.41
N ALA A 21 -4.75 -9.35 -12.22
CA ALA A 21 -4.23 -8.01 -11.98
C ALA A 21 -2.78 -8.06 -11.46
N GLY A 22 -2.09 -6.93 -11.51
CA GLY A 22 -0.76 -6.75 -10.93
C GLY A 22 -0.80 -5.74 -9.78
N THR A 23 0.14 -5.89 -8.84
CA THR A 23 0.42 -4.89 -7.80
C THR A 23 1.90 -4.84 -7.46
N CYS A 24 2.35 -3.74 -6.86
CA CYS A 24 3.73 -3.56 -6.43
C CYS A 24 3.78 -2.78 -5.12
N ALA A 25 4.37 -3.34 -4.06
CA ALA A 25 4.61 -2.59 -2.83
C ALA A 25 5.70 -1.52 -3.02
N ILE A 26 5.41 -0.31 -2.60
CA ILE A 26 6.30 0.86 -2.68
C ILE A 26 6.45 1.45 -1.27
N ALA A 27 7.64 1.26 -0.70
CA ALA A 27 8.02 1.84 0.59
C ALA A 27 8.70 3.21 0.46
N ALA A 28 9.11 3.60 -0.75
CA ALA A 28 9.71 4.91 -1.01
C ALA A 28 8.62 5.88 -1.48
N TYR A 29 8.23 6.80 -0.61
CA TYR A 29 7.23 7.83 -0.87
C TYR A 29 7.44 9.05 0.03
N ASP A 30 6.73 10.13 -0.27
CA ASP A 30 6.69 11.33 0.57
C ASP A 30 5.59 11.16 1.63
N GLN A 31 6.02 10.98 2.89
CA GLN A 31 5.12 10.74 4.01
C GLN A 31 4.20 11.94 4.26
N GLU A 32 4.76 13.15 4.38
CA GLU A 32 3.99 14.35 4.71
C GLU A 32 2.96 14.67 3.62
N PHE A 33 3.36 14.51 2.36
CA PHE A 33 2.45 14.67 1.23
C PHE A 33 1.32 13.64 1.24
N LEU A 34 1.63 12.35 1.45
CA LEU A 34 0.60 11.31 1.44
C LEU A 34 -0.38 11.42 2.61
N ASP A 35 0.13 11.67 3.82
CA ASP A 35 -0.71 11.84 4.99
C ASP A 35 -1.64 13.05 4.83
N SER A 36 -1.12 14.14 4.26
CA SER A 36 -1.90 15.33 3.90
C SER A 36 -3.06 15.04 2.93
N ILE A 37 -2.83 14.27 1.86
CA ILE A 37 -3.88 14.00 0.87
C ILE A 37 -4.91 12.97 1.37
N LEU A 38 -4.52 12.10 2.31
CA LEU A 38 -5.40 11.15 2.96
C LEU A 38 -6.16 11.77 4.14
N GLY A 39 -5.75 12.95 4.61
CA GLY A 39 -6.39 13.66 5.71
C GLY A 39 -6.10 13.05 7.08
N ILE A 40 -4.95 12.39 7.23
CA ILE A 40 -4.49 11.75 8.47
C ILE A 40 -3.36 12.57 9.10
N ASP A 41 -3.16 12.43 10.41
CA ASP A 41 -2.29 13.32 11.20
C ASP A 41 -0.80 12.98 11.17
N GLY A 42 -0.42 11.80 10.66
CA GLY A 42 0.96 11.34 10.60
C GLY A 42 1.53 10.89 11.96
N VAL A 43 0.73 10.86 13.03
CA VAL A 43 1.14 10.54 14.40
C VAL A 43 0.36 9.35 14.97
N GLU A 44 -0.96 9.48 15.09
CA GLU A 44 -1.85 8.39 15.51
C GLU A 44 -2.24 7.53 14.30
N GLU A 45 -2.35 8.15 13.12
CA GLU A 45 -2.60 7.47 11.84
C GLU A 45 -1.65 8.00 10.76
N PHE A 46 -0.92 7.10 10.11
CA PHE A 46 0.08 7.44 9.11
C PHE A 46 0.16 6.38 8.00
N THR A 47 0.53 6.81 6.80
CA THR A 47 0.78 5.92 5.66
C THR A 47 2.02 5.07 5.93
N ILE A 48 1.98 3.76 5.67
CA ILE A 48 3.12 2.84 5.90
C ILE A 48 3.78 2.33 4.60
N TYR A 49 3.01 2.25 3.52
CA TYR A 49 3.46 1.98 2.15
C TYR A 49 2.31 2.28 1.17
N MET A 50 2.63 2.26 -0.13
CA MET A 50 1.63 2.24 -1.20
C MET A 50 1.70 0.94 -1.98
N ALA A 51 0.57 0.49 -2.53
CA ALA A 51 0.52 -0.67 -3.42
C ALA A 51 -0.49 -0.42 -4.56
N PRO A 52 -0.09 0.20 -5.69
CA PRO A 52 -0.99 0.36 -6.84
C PRO A 52 -1.48 -1.00 -7.36
N VAL A 53 -2.71 -1.04 -7.85
CA VAL A 53 -3.30 -2.22 -8.50
C VAL A 53 -3.71 -1.84 -9.92
N GLY A 54 -3.39 -2.69 -10.90
CA GLY A 54 -3.69 -2.41 -12.30
C GLY A 54 -3.76 -3.67 -13.15
N LYS A 55 -4.17 -3.52 -14.41
CA LYS A 55 -4.09 -4.61 -15.38
C LYS A 55 -2.63 -4.88 -15.72
N VAL A 56 -2.29 -6.15 -15.88
CA VAL A 56 -0.95 -6.56 -16.35
C VAL A 56 -0.81 -6.32 -17.87
N GLN A 57 -1.93 -6.20 -18.59
CA GLN A 57 -2.04 -5.94 -20.03
C GLN A 57 -3.21 -5.00 -20.35
#